data_AF-A0A8T3WZM7-F1
#
_entry.id   AF-A0A8T3WZM7-F1
#
_cell.length_a   1.000
_cell.length_b   1.000
_cell.length_c   1.000
_cell.angle_alpha   90.00
_cell.angle_beta   90.00
_cell.angle_gamma   90.00
#
_symmetry.space_group_name_H-M   'P 1'
#
loop_
_entity.id
_entity.type
_entity.pdbx_description
1 polymer ?
#
loop_
_entity_poly.entity_id
_entity_poly.type
_entity_poly.pdbx_seq_one_letter_code
_entity_poly.pdbx_strand_id
1 'polypeptide(L)'
;MPEFYELGEIIENNDWHVNQSVLKHTLSVLKNLNNLFRKYTFQLGKPLNARISKYSRRQLLFIAALLHDIAKKETIKNHKIFTECPRHEAEGAVKARKILTRFDLSQKEQDFVIEIIKKHGLTHKLPASDRKYLAAFKRKNKDIFLELILLAIADVQGAMLKTGNPDDFKKRMVFYEVYGLKL
;
A
#
# COMPACT_ATOMS: atom_id res chain seq x y z
N MET A 1 3.72 -19.27 0.32
CA MET A 1 3.27 -18.40 -0.79
C MET A 1 4.46 -18.15 -1.70
N PRO A 2 4.71 -19.02 -2.71
CA PRO A 2 5.89 -18.94 -3.58
C PRO A 2 6.05 -17.58 -4.28
N GLU A 3 4.94 -16.97 -4.68
CA GLU A 3 4.91 -15.71 -5.44
C GLU A 3 5.58 -14.55 -4.70
N PHE A 4 5.65 -14.65 -3.37
CA PHE A 4 6.29 -13.63 -2.54
C PHE A 4 7.82 -13.67 -2.62
N TYR A 5 8.40 -14.87 -2.68
CA TYR A 5 9.86 -15.02 -2.76
C TYR A 5 10.40 -14.57 -4.12
N GLU A 6 9.58 -14.71 -5.17
CA GLU A 6 9.90 -14.24 -6.52
C GLU A 6 10.09 -12.72 -6.59
N LEU A 7 9.50 -11.95 -5.66
CA LEU A 7 9.74 -10.50 -5.56
C LEU A 7 11.18 -10.17 -5.12
N GLY A 8 11.93 -11.16 -4.63
CA GLY A 8 13.35 -11.00 -4.28
C GLY A 8 14.23 -10.70 -5.49
N GLU A 9 13.85 -11.23 -6.66
CA GLU A 9 14.58 -11.11 -7.92
C GLU A 9 14.29 -9.79 -8.65
N ILE A 10 13.23 -9.08 -8.26
CA ILE A 10 12.79 -7.84 -8.90
C ILE A 10 13.44 -6.66 -8.19
N ILE A 11 14.28 -5.94 -8.91
CA ILE A 11 15.00 -4.77 -8.42
C ILE A 11 14.41 -3.51 -9.06
N GLU A 12 13.99 -2.58 -8.21
CA GLU A 12 13.51 -1.27 -8.64
C GLU A 12 14.62 -0.21 -8.52
N ASN A 13 14.75 0.59 -9.57
CA ASN A 13 15.59 1.77 -9.62
C ASN A 13 14.81 2.93 -10.25
N ASN A 14 14.28 3.84 -9.43
CA ASN A 14 13.50 5.02 -9.83
C ASN A 14 13.55 6.09 -8.72
N ASP A 15 12.78 7.17 -8.84
CA ASP A 15 12.78 8.28 -7.87
C ASP A 15 12.44 7.88 -6.42
N TRP A 16 11.81 6.72 -6.24
CA TRP A 16 11.37 6.20 -4.95
C TRP A 16 12.29 5.09 -4.40
N HIS A 17 13.02 4.42 -5.29
CA HIS A 17 13.77 3.19 -4.99
C HIS A 17 15.14 3.26 -5.66
N VAL A 18 16.23 3.04 -4.91
CA VAL A 18 17.59 3.01 -5.47
C VAL A 18 18.13 1.59 -5.32
N ASN A 19 18.09 0.82 -6.42
CA ASN A 19 18.44 -0.60 -6.45
C ASN A 19 17.80 -1.42 -5.30
N GLN A 20 16.51 -1.18 -5.05
CA GLN A 20 15.78 -1.83 -3.97
C GLN A 20 15.03 -3.06 -4.49
N SER A 21 15.21 -4.20 -3.83
CA SER A 21 14.38 -5.38 -4.11
C SER A 21 12.93 -5.15 -3.67
N VAL A 22 11.96 -5.53 -4.51
CA VAL A 22 10.52 -5.43 -4.20
C VAL A 22 10.16 -6.22 -2.94
N LEU A 23 10.80 -7.37 -2.70
CA LEU A 23 10.62 -8.13 -1.46
C LEU A 23 11.09 -7.33 -0.24
N LYS A 24 12.29 -6.73 -0.29
CA LYS A 24 12.82 -5.92 0.82
C LYS A 24 11.93 -4.71 1.08
N HIS A 25 11.45 -4.06 0.02
CA HIS A 25 10.48 -2.98 0.11
C HIS A 25 9.21 -3.44 0.83
N THR A 26 8.57 -4.52 0.35
CA THR A 26 7.33 -5.04 0.92
C THR A 26 7.46 -5.42 2.39
N LEU A 27 8.57 -6.05 2.79
CA LEU A 27 8.84 -6.35 4.21
C LEU A 27 8.98 -5.08 5.05
N SER A 28 9.59 -4.02 4.51
CA SER A 28 9.67 -2.72 5.16
C SER A 28 8.28 -2.10 5.33
N VAL A 29 7.43 -2.14 4.30
CA VAL A 29 6.03 -1.69 4.37
C VAL A 29 5.26 -2.43 5.46
N LEU A 30 5.36 -3.76 5.54
CA LEU A 30 4.69 -4.54 6.59
C LEU A 30 5.17 -4.17 8.00
N LYS A 31 6.48 -3.96 8.18
CA LYS A 31 7.06 -3.50 9.46
C LYS A 31 6.50 -2.11 9.84
N ASN A 32 6.49 -1.18 8.89
CA ASN A 32 6.00 0.18 9.11
C ASN A 32 4.51 0.20 9.40
N LEU A 33 3.71 -0.58 8.67
CA LEU A 33 2.28 -0.72 8.91
C LEU A 33 1.99 -1.26 10.32
N ASN A 34 2.74 -2.26 10.78
CA ASN A 34 2.62 -2.76 12.14
C ASN A 34 3.00 -1.69 13.19
N ASN A 35 3.99 -0.86 12.92
CA ASN A 35 4.33 0.29 13.78
C ASN A 35 3.20 1.32 13.81
N LEU A 36 2.55 1.60 12.67
CA LEU A 36 1.38 2.50 12.62
C LEU A 36 0.21 1.96 13.43
N PHE A 37 -0.06 0.65 13.35
CA PHE A 37 -1.09 0.02 14.19
C PHE A 37 -0.83 0.24 15.67
N ARG A 38 0.44 0.14 16.11
CA ARG A 38 0.83 0.41 17.50
C ARG A 38 0.71 1.90 17.84
N LYS A 39 1.30 2.77 17.02
CA LYS A 39 1.33 4.24 17.20
C LYS A 39 -0.08 4.82 17.34
N TYR A 40 -1.02 4.34 16.52
CA TYR A 40 -2.38 4.87 16.46
C TYR A 40 -3.43 3.93 17.06
N THR A 41 -3.04 3.01 17.97
CA THR A 41 -3.94 2.00 18.54
C THR A 41 -5.20 2.62 19.13
N PHE A 42 -5.06 3.70 19.92
CA PHE A 42 -6.21 4.36 20.56
C PHE A 42 -7.12 5.09 19.56
N GLN A 43 -6.53 5.79 18.59
CA GLN A 43 -7.26 6.61 17.62
C GLN A 43 -7.97 5.76 16.55
N LEU A 44 -7.29 4.72 16.07
CA LEU A 44 -7.73 3.92 14.90
C LEU A 44 -8.14 2.50 15.28
N GLY A 45 -8.05 2.12 16.56
CA GLY A 45 -8.34 0.76 17.01
C GLY A 45 -9.78 0.33 16.70
N LYS A 46 -10.78 1.17 16.99
CA LYS A 46 -12.19 0.85 16.69
C LYS A 46 -12.43 0.61 15.19
N PRO A 47 -12.09 1.54 14.27
CA PRO A 47 -12.30 1.28 12.85
C PRO A 47 -11.45 0.12 12.32
N LEU A 48 -10.20 -0.06 12.77
CA LEU A 48 -9.34 -1.16 12.29
C LEU A 48 -9.74 -2.54 12.83
N ASN A 49 -10.35 -2.61 14.02
CA ASN A 49 -10.86 -3.86 14.60
C ASN A 49 -12.27 -4.21 14.12
N ALA A 50 -12.95 -3.31 13.38
CA ALA A 50 -14.21 -3.65 12.74
C ALA A 50 -14.01 -4.85 11.80
N ARG A 51 -14.97 -5.77 11.80
CA ARG A 51 -14.90 -7.00 11.02
C ARG A 51 -15.57 -6.83 9.67
N ILE A 52 -14.97 -7.45 8.66
CA ILE A 52 -15.62 -7.73 7.38
C ILE A 52 -15.72 -9.24 7.35
N SER A 53 -16.93 -9.77 7.54
CA SER A 53 -17.14 -11.20 7.76
C SER A 53 -16.30 -11.73 8.94
N LYS A 54 -15.29 -12.58 8.68
CA LYS A 54 -14.50 -13.29 9.68
C LYS A 54 -13.31 -12.48 10.15
N TYR A 55 -12.67 -11.67 9.32
CA TYR A 55 -11.43 -10.97 9.69
C TYR A 55 -11.64 -9.49 9.97
N SER A 56 -10.78 -8.94 10.82
CA SER A 56 -10.73 -7.49 11.06
C SER A 56 -10.16 -6.76 9.84
N ARG A 57 -10.56 -5.50 9.65
CA ARG A 57 -9.99 -4.61 8.63
C ARG A 57 -8.47 -4.51 8.74
N ARG A 58 -7.94 -4.51 9.96
CA ARG A 58 -6.49 -4.58 10.24
C ARG A 58 -5.81 -5.80 9.61
N GLN A 59 -6.40 -6.99 9.80
CA GLN A 59 -5.86 -8.24 9.24
C GLN A 59 -5.93 -8.24 7.71
N LEU A 60 -7.04 -7.76 7.15
CA LEU A 60 -7.21 -7.67 5.70
C LEU A 60 -6.26 -6.63 5.08
N LEU A 61 -6.03 -5.49 5.75
CA LEU A 61 -5.03 -4.50 5.33
C LEU A 61 -3.61 -5.08 5.36
N PHE A 62 -3.28 -5.90 6.35
CA PHE A 62 -1.99 -6.57 6.39
C PHE A 62 -1.80 -7.51 5.17
N ILE A 63 -2.85 -8.25 4.79
CA ILE A 63 -2.84 -9.09 3.58
C ILE A 63 -2.70 -8.21 2.32
N ALA A 64 -3.43 -7.10 2.25
CA ALA A 64 -3.34 -6.17 1.13
C ALA A 64 -1.92 -5.59 1.00
N ALA A 65 -1.29 -5.19 2.11
CA ALA A 65 0.09 -4.69 2.12
C ALA A 65 1.11 -5.75 1.69
N LEU A 66 0.92 -7.01 2.09
CA LEU A 66 1.76 -8.13 1.67
C LEU A 66 1.70 -8.37 0.16
N LEU A 67 0.58 -8.03 -0.48
CA LEU A 67 0.29 -8.32 -1.89
C LEU A 67 0.24 -7.07 -2.78
N HIS A 68 0.43 -5.86 -2.25
CA HIS A 68 0.15 -4.62 -2.99
C HIS A 68 0.95 -4.52 -4.31
N ASP A 69 2.20 -5.00 -4.28
CA ASP A 69 3.14 -5.01 -5.39
C ASP A 69 3.36 -6.39 -6.02
N ILE A 70 2.48 -7.36 -5.77
CA ILE A 70 2.69 -8.77 -6.14
C ILE A 70 2.86 -9.00 -7.66
N ALA A 71 2.41 -8.04 -8.49
CA ALA A 71 2.51 -8.10 -9.94
C ALA A 71 3.67 -7.29 -10.54
N LYS A 72 4.55 -6.69 -9.72
CA LYS A 72 5.74 -5.99 -10.23
C LYS A 72 6.66 -6.92 -11.03
N LYS A 73 6.73 -8.21 -10.69
CA LYS A 73 7.45 -9.22 -11.47
C LYS A 73 6.96 -9.32 -12.92
N GLU A 74 5.66 -9.32 -13.14
CA GLU A 74 5.04 -9.44 -14.47
C GLU A 74 5.08 -8.13 -15.27
N THR A 75 5.20 -7.00 -14.59
CA THR A 75 5.00 -5.67 -15.18
C THR A 75 6.27 -4.84 -15.26
N ILE A 76 7.36 -5.26 -14.62
CA ILE A 76 8.63 -4.53 -14.64
C ILE A 76 9.14 -4.37 -16.08
N LYS A 77 9.53 -3.15 -16.40
CA LYS A 77 10.28 -2.79 -17.60
C LYS A 77 11.60 -2.19 -17.18
N ASN A 78 12.68 -2.77 -17.69
CA ASN A 78 14.03 -2.30 -17.46
C ASN A 78 14.41 -1.32 -18.57
N HIS A 79 14.70 -0.08 -18.17
CA HIS A 79 15.35 0.91 -19.01
C HIS A 79 16.84 1.00 -18.63
N LYS A 80 17.65 1.66 -19.47
CA LYS A 80 19.11 1.72 -19.27
C LYS A 80 19.54 2.16 -17.86
N ILE A 81 18.81 3.10 -17.26
CA ILE A 81 19.17 3.71 -15.97
C ILE A 81 18.05 3.62 -14.92
N PHE A 82 16.86 3.16 -15.29
CA PHE A 82 15.71 3.14 -14.38
C PHE A 82 14.76 1.99 -14.72
N THR A 83 13.86 1.68 -13.79
CA THR A 83 12.83 0.65 -13.96
C THR A 83 11.45 1.23 -13.69
N GLU A 84 10.45 0.72 -14.40
CA GLU A 84 9.05 1.08 -14.17
C GLU A 84 8.18 -0.18 -14.12
N CYS A 85 7.07 -0.12 -13.39
CA CYS A 85 6.10 -1.22 -13.28
C CYS A 85 4.71 -0.74 -13.71
N PRO A 86 4.48 -0.46 -15.01
CA PRO A 86 3.19 0.05 -15.49
C PRO A 86 2.06 -0.94 -15.19
N ARG A 87 0.92 -0.41 -14.70
CA ARG A 87 -0.32 -1.16 -14.42
C ARG A 87 -0.17 -2.26 -13.36
N HIS A 88 0.90 -2.28 -12.56
CA HIS A 88 1.11 -3.29 -11.53
C HIS A 88 -0.07 -3.35 -10.53
N GLU A 89 -0.80 -2.26 -10.31
CA GLU A 89 -1.98 -2.26 -9.45
C GLU A 89 -3.13 -3.08 -10.04
N ALA A 90 -3.37 -2.97 -11.34
CA ALA A 90 -4.44 -3.69 -12.04
C ALA A 90 -4.10 -5.18 -12.20
N GLU A 91 -2.88 -5.49 -12.62
CA GLU A 91 -2.40 -6.88 -12.73
C GLU A 91 -2.27 -7.52 -11.33
N GLY A 92 -1.86 -6.73 -10.33
CA GLY A 92 -1.76 -7.12 -8.93
C GLY A 92 -3.11 -7.52 -8.36
N ALA A 93 -4.18 -6.78 -8.67
CA ALA A 93 -5.54 -7.15 -8.29
C ALA A 93 -5.98 -8.50 -8.91
N VAL A 94 -5.64 -8.77 -10.18
CA VAL A 94 -5.96 -10.05 -10.82
C VAL A 94 -5.18 -11.21 -10.19
N LYS A 95 -3.88 -11.02 -10.00
CA LYS A 95 -2.99 -12.03 -9.41
C LYS A 95 -3.33 -12.30 -7.95
N ALA A 96 -3.54 -11.25 -7.16
CA ALA A 96 -3.96 -11.36 -5.78
C ALA A 96 -5.27 -12.12 -5.65
N ARG A 97 -6.26 -11.91 -6.54
CA ARG A 97 -7.53 -12.65 -6.48
C ARG A 97 -7.33 -14.16 -6.54
N LYS A 98 -6.45 -14.64 -7.44
CA LYS A 98 -6.08 -16.06 -7.54
C LYS A 98 -5.32 -16.56 -6.30
N ILE A 99 -4.44 -15.72 -5.74
CA ILE A 99 -3.71 -16.05 -4.51
C ILE A 99 -4.69 -16.20 -3.34
N LEU A 100 -5.68 -15.31 -3.25
CA LEU A 100 -6.61 -15.24 -2.13
C LEU A 100 -7.59 -16.41 -2.06
N THR A 101 -7.90 -17.07 -3.18
CA THR A 101 -8.75 -18.29 -3.17
C THR A 101 -8.12 -19.46 -2.43
N ARG A 102 -6.81 -19.39 -2.13
CA ARG A 102 -6.09 -20.40 -1.33
C ARG A 102 -6.23 -20.17 0.18
N PHE A 103 -6.77 -19.02 0.59
CA PHE A 103 -7.03 -18.71 1.99
C PHE A 103 -8.52 -18.87 2.30
N ASP A 104 -8.83 -19.11 3.56
CA ASP A 104 -10.20 -19.18 4.08
C ASP A 104 -10.81 -17.77 4.23
N LEU A 105 -10.98 -17.07 3.10
CA LEU A 105 -11.58 -15.74 3.01
C LEU A 105 -12.90 -15.81 2.25
N SER A 106 -13.95 -15.21 2.82
CA SER A 106 -15.21 -14.95 2.12
C SER A 106 -15.01 -14.00 0.94
N GLN A 107 -15.94 -14.04 -0.01
CA GLN A 107 -15.90 -13.17 -1.19
C GLN A 107 -15.79 -11.67 -0.82
N LYS A 108 -16.51 -11.23 0.22
CA LYS A 108 -16.46 -9.85 0.72
C LYS A 108 -15.07 -9.45 1.23
N GLU A 109 -14.38 -10.37 1.90
CA GLU A 109 -13.02 -10.12 2.41
C GLU A 109 -12.01 -10.07 1.28
N GLN A 110 -12.14 -10.97 0.30
CA GLN A 110 -11.32 -10.94 -0.90
C GLN A 110 -11.52 -9.62 -1.65
N ASP A 111 -12.75 -9.23 -1.93
CA ASP A 111 -13.04 -7.98 -2.66
C ASP A 111 -12.53 -6.74 -1.92
N PHE A 112 -12.59 -6.72 -0.59
CA PHE A 112 -12.00 -5.66 0.21
C PHE A 112 -10.48 -5.56 0.04
N VAL A 113 -9.76 -6.69 0.13
CA VAL A 113 -8.30 -6.74 -0.09
C VAL A 113 -7.95 -6.30 -1.52
N ILE A 114 -8.66 -6.83 -2.51
CA ILE A 114 -8.42 -6.55 -3.93
C ILE A 114 -8.63 -5.06 -4.25
N GLU A 115 -9.64 -4.44 -3.66
CA GLU A 115 -9.93 -3.03 -3.90
C GLU A 115 -8.82 -2.12 -3.33
N ILE A 116 -8.20 -2.49 -2.20
CA ILE A 116 -7.03 -1.79 -1.65
C ILE A 116 -5.85 -1.94 -2.61
N ILE A 117 -5.52 -3.16 -3.04
CA ILE A 117 -4.41 -3.43 -3.97
C ILE A 117 -4.59 -2.65 -5.27
N LYS A 118 -5.78 -2.68 -5.87
CA LYS A 118 -6.07 -2.00 -7.14
C LYS A 118 -5.89 -0.48 -7.07
N LYS A 119 -6.05 0.11 -5.88
CA LYS A 119 -6.12 1.56 -5.68
C LYS A 119 -4.95 2.14 -4.88
N HIS A 120 -4.02 1.32 -4.39
CA HIS A 120 -2.96 1.79 -3.50
C HIS A 120 -2.14 2.94 -4.12
N GLY A 121 -1.74 2.80 -5.40
CA GLY A 121 -1.00 3.82 -6.13
C GLY A 121 -1.75 5.13 -6.40
N LEU A 122 -3.07 5.20 -6.19
CA LEU A 122 -3.82 6.45 -6.31
C LEU A 122 -3.43 7.48 -5.25
N THR A 123 -2.97 7.02 -4.08
CA THR A 123 -2.54 7.89 -2.99
C THR A 123 -1.27 8.66 -3.35
N HIS A 124 -0.37 8.05 -4.12
CA HIS A 124 0.88 8.69 -4.58
C HIS A 124 0.62 9.86 -5.53
N LYS A 125 -0.53 9.85 -6.21
CA LYS A 125 -1.00 10.91 -7.11
C LYS A 125 -1.71 12.05 -6.39
N LEU A 126 -1.92 11.96 -5.07
CA LEU A 126 -2.51 13.06 -4.31
C LEU A 126 -1.50 14.22 -4.21
N PRO A 127 -1.90 15.45 -4.55
CA PRO A 127 -1.05 16.60 -4.34
C PRO A 127 -0.89 16.84 -2.83
N ALA A 128 0.33 16.73 -2.30
CA ALA A 128 0.66 16.80 -0.88
C ALA A 128 0.43 18.17 -0.20
N SER A 129 -0.41 19.02 -0.79
CA SER A 129 -0.82 20.34 -0.32
C SER A 129 -2.32 20.58 -0.49
N ASP A 130 -3.05 19.72 -1.21
CA ASP A 130 -4.43 19.99 -1.60
C ASP A 130 -5.46 19.17 -0.80
N ARG A 131 -6.05 19.82 0.19
CA ARG A 131 -7.09 19.24 1.05
C ARG A 131 -8.41 18.99 0.32
N LYS A 132 -8.72 19.74 -0.75
CA LYS A 132 -9.96 19.54 -1.51
C LYS A 132 -9.89 18.22 -2.27
N TYR A 133 -8.73 17.91 -2.85
CA TYR A 133 -8.50 16.62 -3.51
C TYR A 133 -8.52 15.47 -2.52
N LEU A 134 -7.93 15.63 -1.33
CA LEU A 134 -8.03 14.62 -0.27
C LEU A 134 -9.49 14.35 0.15
N ALA A 135 -10.29 15.40 0.32
CA ALA A 135 -11.71 15.26 0.66
C ALA A 135 -12.50 14.55 -0.45
N ALA A 136 -12.25 14.88 -1.71
CA ALA A 136 -12.85 14.19 -2.85
C ALA A 136 -12.42 12.71 -2.89
N PHE A 137 -11.14 12.43 -2.62
CA PHE A 137 -10.60 11.09 -2.53
C PHE A 137 -11.23 10.28 -1.39
N LYS A 138 -11.40 10.87 -0.20
CA LYS A 138 -12.11 10.28 0.95
C LYS A 138 -13.55 9.93 0.58
N ARG A 139 -14.28 10.84 -0.09
CA ARG A 139 -15.66 10.57 -0.53
C ARG A 139 -15.73 9.41 -1.53
N LYS A 140 -14.86 9.39 -2.52
CA LYS A 140 -14.84 8.36 -3.58
C LYS A 140 -14.43 6.97 -3.07
N ASN A 141 -13.61 6.92 -2.02
CA ASN A 141 -13.04 5.68 -1.48
C ASN A 141 -13.43 5.45 -0.02
N LYS A 142 -14.57 5.97 0.43
CA LYS A 142 -14.96 6.01 1.86
C LYS A 142 -14.83 4.66 2.57
N ASP A 143 -15.11 3.57 1.87
CA ASP A 143 -15.17 2.23 2.45
C ASP A 143 -13.78 1.62 2.71
N ILE A 144 -12.72 2.15 2.08
CA ILE A 144 -11.32 1.70 2.22
C ILE A 144 -10.33 2.87 2.45
N PHE A 145 -10.84 4.07 2.70
CA PHE A 145 -10.01 5.28 2.72
C PHE A 145 -8.92 5.20 3.78
N LEU A 146 -9.27 4.73 4.99
CA LEU A 146 -8.33 4.60 6.09
C LEU A 146 -7.19 3.64 5.73
N GLU A 147 -7.52 2.51 5.11
CA GLU A 147 -6.59 1.49 4.65
C GLU A 147 -5.64 2.04 3.58
N LEU A 148 -6.16 2.80 2.61
CA LEU A 148 -5.36 3.45 1.58
C LEU A 148 -4.38 4.46 2.19
N ILE A 149 -4.81 5.28 3.16
CA ILE A 149 -3.93 6.24 3.82
C ILE A 149 -2.86 5.54 4.66
N LEU A 150 -3.22 4.51 5.44
CA LEU A 150 -2.25 3.78 6.25
C LEU A 150 -1.23 3.03 5.39
N LEU A 151 -1.68 2.41 4.30
CA LEU A 151 -0.79 1.76 3.35
C LEU A 151 0.15 2.79 2.69
N ALA A 152 -0.37 3.94 2.27
CA ALA A 152 0.45 5.01 1.69
C ALA A 152 1.54 5.50 2.67
N ILE A 153 1.21 5.69 3.96
CA ILE A 153 2.21 6.06 4.97
C ILE A 153 3.29 4.98 5.08
N ALA A 154 2.88 3.71 5.21
CA ALA A 154 3.80 2.61 5.36
C ALA A 154 4.70 2.39 4.12
N ASP A 155 4.14 2.61 2.93
CA ASP A 155 4.78 2.50 1.63
C ASP A 155 5.84 3.61 1.45
N VAL A 156 5.46 4.87 1.68
CA VAL A 156 6.41 6.01 1.67
C VAL A 156 7.54 5.83 2.70
N GLN A 157 7.25 5.26 3.87
CA GLN A 157 8.26 4.92 4.88
C GLN A 157 9.14 3.72 4.48
N GLY A 158 8.64 2.82 3.62
CA GLY A 158 9.35 1.65 3.11
C GLY A 158 10.18 1.93 1.84
N ALA A 159 9.88 3.02 1.16
CA ALA A 159 10.65 3.57 0.05
C ALA A 159 11.95 4.26 0.52
N MET A 160 12.81 4.63 -0.43
CA MET A 160 14.06 5.35 -0.20
C MET A 160 13.91 6.88 -0.31
N LEU A 161 12.66 7.37 -0.39
CA LEU A 161 12.36 8.79 -0.54
C LEU A 161 12.90 9.63 0.62
N LYS A 162 12.92 9.11 1.86
CA LYS A 162 13.47 9.82 3.01
C LYS A 162 14.93 10.25 2.83
N THR A 163 15.71 9.45 2.11
CA THR A 163 17.12 9.75 1.81
C THR A 163 17.30 10.41 0.45
N GLY A 164 16.53 9.99 -0.57
CA GLY A 164 16.67 10.51 -1.94
C GLY A 164 15.99 11.87 -2.18
N ASN A 165 14.88 12.14 -1.48
CA ASN A 165 14.12 13.39 -1.56
C ASN A 165 13.41 13.69 -0.21
N PRO A 166 14.16 14.12 0.82
CA PRO A 166 13.63 14.31 2.17
C PRO A 166 12.49 15.33 2.25
N ASP A 167 12.48 16.33 1.36
CA ASP A 167 11.44 17.34 1.32
C ASP A 167 10.09 16.78 0.84
N ASP A 168 10.09 15.97 -0.23
CA ASP A 168 8.86 15.30 -0.69
C ASP A 168 8.37 14.29 0.35
N PHE A 169 9.30 13.53 0.95
CA PHE A 169 8.98 12.64 2.07
C PHE A 169 8.28 13.39 3.20
N LYS A 170 8.84 14.51 3.67
CA LYS A 170 8.26 15.30 4.77
C LYS A 170 6.89 15.86 4.39
N LYS A 171 6.72 16.39 3.18
CA LYS A 171 5.43 16.92 2.69
C LYS A 171 4.36 15.84 2.70
N ARG A 172 4.65 14.65 2.16
CA ARG A 172 3.71 13.51 2.12
C ARG A 172 3.36 13.00 3.52
N MET A 173 4.36 12.86 4.38
CA MET A 173 4.13 12.42 5.77
C MET A 173 3.25 13.39 6.55
N VAL A 174 3.50 14.69 6.45
CA VAL A 174 2.62 15.72 7.04
C VAL A 174 1.23 15.62 6.44
N PHE A 175 1.13 15.49 5.12
CA PHE A 175 -0.16 15.42 4.45
C PHE A 175 -1.01 14.24 4.93
N TYR A 176 -0.43 13.04 4.98
CA TYR A 176 -1.15 11.83 5.41
C TYR A 176 -1.42 11.80 6.91
N GLU A 177 -0.43 12.08 7.77
CA GLU A 177 -0.61 11.98 9.22
C GLU A 177 -1.53 13.09 9.76
N VAL A 178 -1.40 14.32 9.25
CA VAL A 178 -2.17 15.46 9.77
C VAL A 178 -3.55 15.55 9.14
N TYR A 179 -3.71 15.22 7.86
CA TYR A 179 -5.01 15.38 7.17
C TYR A 179 -5.67 14.05 6.85
N GLY A 180 -4.90 13.03 6.47
CA GLY A 180 -5.42 11.71 6.10
C GLY A 180 -5.96 10.91 7.28
N LEU A 181 -5.30 10.97 8.45
CA LEU A 181 -5.70 10.24 9.65
C LEU A 181 -6.68 11.01 10.57
N LYS A 182 -7.03 12.26 10.23
CA LYS A 182 -8.13 12.96 10.90
C LYS A 182 -9.46 12.34 10.46
N LEU A 183 -10.02 11.50 11.34
CA LEU A 183 -11.30 10.83 11.14
C LEU A 183 -12.45 11.82 11.30
#